data_AF-K1YG61-F1
#
_entry.id   AF-K1YG61-F1
#
_cell.length_a   1.000
_cell.length_b   1.000
_cell.length_c   1.000
_cell.angle_alpha   90.00
_cell.angle_beta   90.00
_cell.angle_gamma   90.00
#
_symmetry.space_group_name_H-M   'P 1'
#
loop_
_entity.id
_entity.type
_entity.pdbx_description
1 polymer ?
#
loop_
_entity_poly.entity_id
_entity_poly.type
_entity_poly.pdbx_seq_one_letter_code
_entity_poly.pdbx_strand_id
1 'polypeptide(L)' 'GRIECHFPIDVASYLQNNKRAELHEMERKYGVEVMILAEPDMKPMDNELIFHKAEKEENPKKQS' A
#
# COMPACT_ATOMS: atom_id res chain seq x y z
N GLY A 1 7.63 -3.77 -10.43
CA GLY A 1 6.21 -4.03 -10.12
C GLY A 1 5.86 -3.23 -8.89
N ARG A 2 4.64 -2.72 -8.80
CA ARG A 2 4.19 -1.88 -7.70
C ARG A 2 3.08 -2.61 -6.94
N ILE A 3 3.03 -2.43 -5.63
CA ILE A 3 2.03 -3.04 -4.76
C ILE A 3 1.38 -1.88 -4.02
N GLU A 4 0.09 -1.69 -4.24
CA GLU A 4 -0.72 -0.71 -3.53
C GLU A 4 -1.50 -1.41 -2.43
N CYS A 5 -1.36 -0.90 -1.21
CA CYS A 5 -1.97 -1.46 -0.02
C CYS A 5 -2.88 -0.41 0.60
N HIS A 6 -4.18 -0.62 0.54
CA HIS A 6 -5.16 0.21 1.21
C HIS A 6 -5.44 -0.36 2.59
N PHE A 7 -5.21 0.46 3.60
CA PHE A 7 -5.43 0.12 4.99
C PHE A 7 -6.20 1.24 5.70
N PRO A 8 -6.91 0.93 6.79
CA PRO A 8 -7.44 1.93 7.71
C PRO A 8 -6.33 2.87 8.20
N ILE A 9 -6.68 4.12 8.50
CA ILE A 9 -5.73 5.16 8.94
C ILE A 9 -4.81 4.67 10.07
N ASP A 10 -5.38 4.03 11.09
CA ASP A 10 -4.61 3.57 12.25
C ASP A 10 -3.57 2.52 11.87
N VAL A 11 -3.94 1.61 10.96
CA VAL A 11 -3.07 0.53 10.48
C VAL A 11 -2.01 1.08 9.53
N ALA A 12 -2.39 1.93 8.58
CA ALA A 12 -1.47 2.58 7.65
C ALA A 12 -0.40 3.39 8.40
N SER A 13 -0.83 4.17 9.40
CA SER A 13 0.06 4.93 10.27
C SER A 13 0.98 4.01 11.08
N TYR A 14 0.46 2.93 11.65
CA TYR A 14 1.27 1.96 12.37
C TYR A 14 2.34 1.33 11.49
N LEU A 15 1.99 0.89 10.28
CA LEU A 15 2.93 0.28 9.33
C LEU A 15 4.02 1.26 8.88
N GLN A 16 3.65 2.49 8.55
CA GLN A 16 4.61 3.53 8.13
C GLN A 16 5.53 4.02 9.25
N ASN A 17 5.13 3.86 10.52
CA ASN A 17 5.96 4.27 11.66
C ASN A 17 6.76 3.12 12.27
N ASN A 18 6.15 1.94 12.44
CA ASN A 18 6.77 0.81 13.14
C ASN A 18 7.41 -0.21 12.19
N LYS A 19 6.87 -0.37 10.97
CA LYS A 19 7.34 -1.37 10.01
C LYS A 19 8.00 -0.78 8.76
N ARG A 20 8.30 0.53 8.76
CA ARG A 20 8.94 1.22 7.63
C ARG A 20 10.24 0.59 7.16
N ALA A 21 11.10 0.22 8.11
CA ALA A 21 12.40 -0.39 7.78
C ALA A 21 12.23 -1.76 7.12
N GLU A 22 11.30 -2.56 7.63
CA GLU A 22 10.96 -3.89 7.12
C GLU A 22 10.34 -3.80 5.72
N LEU A 23 9.44 -2.82 5.50
CA LEU A 23 8.86 -2.53 4.19
C LEU A 23 9.93 -2.13 3.17
N HIS A 24 10.85 -1.22 3.53
CA HIS A 24 11.95 -0.84 2.65
C HIS A 24 12.91 -2.00 2.34
N GLU A 25 13.14 -2.90 3.30
CA GLU A 25 13.93 -4.10 3.04
C GLU A 25 13.22 -5.02 2.03
N MET A 26 11.91 -5.20 2.17
CA MET A 26 11.10 -5.96 1.20
C MET A 26 11.14 -5.33 -0.20
N GLU A 27 10.98 -4.01 -0.31
CA GLU A 27 11.08 -3.29 -1.58
C GLU A 27 12.43 -3.54 -2.26
N ARG A 28 13.54 -3.44 -1.50
CA ARG A 28 14.89 -3.68 -2.00
C ARG A 28 15.12 -5.15 -2.39
N LYS A 29 14.65 -6.08 -1.57
CA LYS A 29 14.84 -7.52 -1.75
C LYS A 29 14.12 -8.05 -2.99
N TYR A 30 12.90 -7.57 -3.23
CA TYR A 30 12.06 -8.03 -4.33
C TYR A 30 12.07 -7.09 -5.54
N GLY A 31 12.68 -5.91 -5.45
CA GLY A 31 12.68 -4.92 -6.53
C GLY A 31 11.27 -4.40 -6.84
N VAL A 32 10.44 -4.27 -5.81
CA VAL A 32 9.06 -3.79 -5.90
C VAL A 32 8.90 -2.48 -5.14
N GLU A 33 7.92 -1.67 -5.54
CA GLU A 33 7.52 -0.47 -4.80
C GLU A 33 6.27 -0.79 -3.99
N VAL A 34 6.26 -0.50 -2.69
CA VAL A 34 5.12 -0.72 -1.80
C VAL A 34 4.52 0.63 -1.43
N MET A 35 3.35 0.93 -1.98
CA MET A 35 2.59 2.13 -1.69
C MET A 35 1.50 1.84 -0.66
N ILE A 36 1.58 2.46 0.51
CA ILE A 36 0.57 2.34 1.56
C ILE A 36 -0.37 3.54 1.52
N LEU A 37 -1.65 3.29 1.27
CA LEU A 37 -2.73 4.27 1.23
C LEU A 37 -3.59 4.13 2.49
N ALA A 38 -3.87 5.26 3.13
CA ALA A 38 -4.71 5.33 4.32
C ALA A 38 -6.14 5.68 3.91
N GLU A 39 -7.06 4.74 4.05
CA GLU A 39 -8.46 4.90 3.70
C GLU A 39 -9.31 5.13 4.97
N PRO A 40 -9.87 6.34 5.18
CA PRO A 40 -10.73 6.64 6.33
C PRO A 40 -12.06 5.88 6.30
N ASP A 41 -12.57 5.59 5.10
CA ASP A 41 -13.87 4.96 4.90
C ASP A 41 -13.79 3.42 4.92
N MET A 42 -12.59 2.85 5.05
CA MET A 42 -12.36 1.41 5.12
C MET A 42 -12.56 0.90 6.55
N LYS A 43 -13.26 -0.23 6.70
CA LYS A 43 -13.48 -0.82 8.03
C LYS A 43 -12.16 -1.31 8.62
N PRO A 44 -11.99 -1.28 9.96
CA PRO A 44 -10.74 -1.70 10.63
C PRO A 44 -10.27 -3.12 10.31
N MET A 45 -11.19 -4.00 9.89
CA MET A 45 -10.92 -5.39 9.54
C MET A 45 -10.76 -5.62 8.03
N ASP A 46 -11.06 -4.62 7.21
CA ASP A 46 -10.89 -4.68 5.76
C ASP A 46 -9.48 -4.20 5.38
N ASN A 47 -8.91 -4.86 4.39
CA ASN A 47 -7.66 -4.46 3.77
C ASN A 47 -7.69 -4.87 2.29
N GLU A 48 -7.12 -4.04 1.43
CA GLU A 48 -7.08 -4.28 -0.01
C GLU A 48 -5.64 -4.17 -0.52
N LEU A 49 -5.22 -5.16 -1.31
CA LEU A 49 -3.87 -5.28 -1.85
C LEU A 49 -3.96 -5.40 -3.37
N ILE A 50 -3.45 -4.41 -4.06
CA ILE A 50 -3.47 -4.29 -5.52
C ILE A 50 -2.06 -4.49 -6.04
N PHE A 51 -1.87 -5.52 -6.86
CA PHE A 51 -0.57 -5.85 -7.46
C PHE A 51 -0.48 -5.31 -8.89
N HIS A 52 0.21 -4.20 -9.06
CA HIS A 52 0.55 -3.62 -10.35
C HIS A 52 1.78 -4.33 -10.93
N LYS A 53 1.55 -5.37 -11.73
CA LYS A 53 2.60 -5.92 -12.60
C LYS A 53 2.97 -4.87 -13.64
N ALA A 54 4.25 -4.81 -14.00
CA ALA A 54 4.78 -3.83 -14.95
C ALA A 54 4.33 -4.16 -16.38
N GLU A 55 3.03 -4.07 -16.64
CA GLU A 55 2.44 -4.04 -17.97
C GLU A 55 1.25 -3.07 -17.93
N LYS A 56 1.60 -1.78 -18.11
CA LYS A 56 0.73 -0.60 -18.28
C LYS A 56 -0.03 -0.08 -17.05
N GLU A 57 0.04 1.25 -16.95
CA GLU A 57 -0.75 2.13 -16.09
C GLU A 57 -2.21 1.72 -15.96
N GLU A 58 -2.71 1.55 -14.74
CA GLU A 58 -4.10 1.91 -14.42
C GLU A 58 -4.13 2.67 -13.09
N ASN A 59 -4.24 3.99 -13.24
CA ASN A 59 -4.47 4.98 -12.21
C ASN A 59 -5.92 4.90 -11.72
N PRO A 60 -6.24 4.50 -10.48
CA PRO A 60 -7.58 4.74 -9.97
C PRO A 60 -7.59 6.15 -9.37
N LYS A 61 -7.92 7.13 -10.21
CA LYS A 61 -8.56 8.35 -9.71
C LYS A 61 -9.84 7.93 -8.99
N LYS A 62 -9.87 8.00 -7.66
CA LYS A 62 -11.11 8.14 -6.90
C LYS A 62 -10.99 9.34 -5.98
N GLN A 63 -11.29 10.50 -6.56
CA GLN A 63 -11.76 11.68 -5.85
C GLN A 63 -13.13 11.99 -6.46
N SER A 64 -14.18 11.94 -5.65
CA SER A 64 -15.54 12.40 -6.00
C SER A 64 -16.16 13.03 -4.77
#